data_AF-A0A485P3X9-F1
#
_entry.id   AF-A0A485P3X9-F1
#
_cell.length_a   1.000
_cell.length_b   1.000
_cell.length_c   1.000
_cell.angle_alpha   90.00
_cell.angle_beta   90.00
_cell.angle_gamma   90.00
#
_symmetry.space_group_name_H-M   'P 1'
#
loop_
_entity.id
_entity.type
_entity.pdbx_description
1 polymer ?
#
loop_
_entity_poly.entity_id
_entity_poly.type
_entity_poly.pdbx_seq_one_letter_code
_entity_poly.pdbx_strand_id
1 'polypeptide(L)'
;MHEPERKADATRESPKTRGYRGDLQTRPPGPGPPRLVPPVQETSPPRALCEPQPGAHRARPKKIVFEDELPSRALLGTKKPIEAIPGGPRPRPHPVPDYELKYPQVRSERERSRYVAVFQDQYTELLELQQEVGCARAKLRQLETLLNSLPRPRSQKEAQLAARVWREFKKKQTDPSFLDKQARCHYLKGKLRHLKIQIQKFDEQGDQKSSVYF
;
A
#
# COMPACT_ATOMS: atom_id res chain seq x y z
N MET A 1 -27.89 -43.43 -57.32
CA MET A 1 -28.87 -42.35 -57.59
C MET A 1 -28.39 -41.10 -56.90
N HIS A 2 -28.32 -39.98 -57.63
CA HIS A 2 -27.87 -38.63 -57.25
C HIS A 2 -26.37 -38.30 -57.38
N GLU A 3 -26.04 -37.84 -58.59
CA GLU A 3 -25.23 -36.64 -58.93
C GLU A 3 -25.99 -35.35 -58.46
N PRO A 4 -25.47 -34.10 -58.58
CA PRO A 4 -24.28 -33.66 -59.34
C PRO A 4 -23.40 -32.53 -58.72
N GLU A 5 -22.28 -32.27 -59.43
CA GLU A 5 -21.64 -30.99 -59.77
C GLU A 5 -21.55 -29.81 -58.78
N ARG A 6 -20.38 -29.14 -58.75
CA ARG A 6 -20.16 -27.81 -59.42
C ARG A 6 -18.65 -27.50 -59.63
N LYS A 7 -18.30 -27.31 -60.91
CA LYS A 7 -17.60 -26.17 -61.58
C LYS A 7 -16.41 -25.48 -60.87
N ALA A 8 -15.36 -24.98 -61.52
CA ALA A 8 -15.09 -24.53 -62.90
C ALA A 8 -13.54 -24.40 -63.04
N ASP A 9 -12.92 -24.69 -64.19
CA ASP A 9 -12.64 -23.76 -65.32
C ASP A 9 -11.84 -22.50 -64.89
N ALA A 10 -10.77 -22.02 -65.53
CA ALA A 10 -10.05 -22.41 -66.74
C ALA A 10 -8.69 -21.67 -66.75
N THR A 11 -7.65 -22.35 -67.24
CA THR A 11 -6.64 -21.91 -68.21
C THR A 11 -6.36 -20.41 -68.39
N ARG A 12 -5.08 -19.99 -68.27
CA ARG A 12 -4.25 -19.54 -69.42
C ARG A 12 -2.83 -19.13 -69.00
N GLU A 13 -1.87 -19.93 -69.45
CA GLU A 13 -0.43 -19.67 -69.49
C GLU A 13 -0.03 -18.82 -70.72
N SER A 14 1.19 -18.25 -70.65
CA SER A 14 2.16 -17.97 -71.76
C SER A 14 2.58 -16.49 -71.93
N PRO A 15 3.82 -16.19 -72.39
CA PRO A 15 4.88 -15.63 -71.53
C PRO A 15 5.49 -14.35 -72.15
N LYS A 16 6.48 -13.72 -71.48
CA LYS A 16 7.55 -12.94 -72.16
C LYS A 16 8.70 -12.55 -71.22
N THR A 17 9.82 -13.24 -71.45
CA THR A 17 11.18 -12.73 -71.72
C THR A 17 11.81 -11.60 -70.89
N ARG A 18 13.06 -11.93 -70.48
CA ARG A 18 14.28 -11.12 -70.62
C ARG A 18 14.57 -10.14 -69.47
N GLY A 19 15.42 -10.62 -68.55
CA GLY A 19 15.97 -9.81 -67.48
C GLY A 19 16.97 -8.78 -67.95
N TYR A 20 17.29 -7.84 -67.06
CA TYR A 20 18.62 -7.26 -66.91
C TYR A 20 18.79 -6.76 -65.47
N ARG A 21 19.96 -7.09 -64.94
CA ARG A 21 20.55 -6.73 -63.65
C ARG A 21 20.88 -5.23 -63.66
N GLY A 22 20.43 -4.50 -62.64
CA GLY A 22 20.78 -3.10 -62.42
C GLY A 22 20.71 -2.78 -60.93
N ASP A 23 21.85 -2.93 -60.26
CA ASP A 23 22.07 -2.58 -58.85
C ASP A 23 22.66 -1.16 -58.83
N LEU A 24 21.88 -0.17 -58.34
CA LEU A 24 22.38 1.16 -58.02
C LEU A 24 21.99 1.50 -56.57
N GLN A 25 22.87 1.01 -55.71
CA GLN A 25 23.06 1.40 -54.32
C GLN A 25 23.17 2.93 -54.17
N THR A 26 22.09 3.58 -53.75
CA THR A 26 22.12 5.01 -53.38
C THR A 26 22.30 5.09 -51.87
N ARG A 27 23.53 5.31 -51.41
CA ARG A 27 23.86 5.65 -50.01
C ARG A 27 23.52 7.13 -49.75
N PRO A 28 22.90 7.49 -48.61
CA PRO A 28 22.84 8.89 -48.18
C PRO A 28 24.19 9.34 -47.58
N PRO A 29 24.60 10.61 -47.76
CA PRO A 29 25.75 11.19 -47.06
C PRO A 29 25.42 11.44 -45.58
N GLY A 30 26.42 11.24 -44.71
CA GLY A 30 26.29 11.11 -43.26
C GLY A 30 26.08 12.39 -42.45
N PRO A 31 25.91 12.27 -41.12
CA PRO A 31 25.72 13.40 -40.21
C PRO A 31 27.05 14.13 -39.95
N GLY A 32 27.07 15.44 -40.22
CA GLY A 32 28.15 16.34 -39.83
C GLY A 32 28.15 16.64 -38.32
N PRO A 33 29.29 17.11 -37.76
CA PRO A 33 29.42 17.36 -36.32
C PRO A 33 28.67 18.65 -35.89
N PRO A 34 28.13 18.71 -34.65
CA PRO A 34 27.34 19.84 -34.19
C PRO A 34 28.19 21.08 -33.88
N ARG A 35 27.72 22.24 -34.38
CA ARG A 35 28.25 23.57 -34.12
C ARG A 35 27.91 24.03 -32.69
N LEU A 36 28.91 24.56 -31.99
CA LEU A 36 28.78 25.23 -30.70
C LEU A 36 28.12 26.60 -30.88
N VAL A 37 27.06 26.87 -30.11
CA VAL A 37 26.45 28.20 -29.92
C VAL A 37 26.11 28.33 -28.42
N PRO A 38 26.42 29.46 -27.76
CA PRO A 38 26.21 29.60 -26.32
C PRO A 38 24.83 30.19 -25.98
N PRO A 39 24.18 29.75 -24.89
CA PRO A 39 23.08 30.50 -24.30
C PRO A 39 23.44 31.15 -22.95
N VAL A 40 23.16 32.45 -22.94
CA VAL A 40 22.82 33.39 -21.87
C VAL A 40 22.17 32.81 -20.60
N GLN A 41 22.68 33.29 -19.46
CA GLN A 41 22.07 33.58 -18.14
C GLN A 41 21.18 32.51 -17.48
N GLU A 42 21.69 31.91 -16.41
CA GLU A 42 20.85 31.39 -15.32
C GLU A 42 21.26 31.99 -13.97
N THR A 43 20.24 32.53 -13.31
CA THR A 43 20.17 33.12 -12.00
C THR A 43 20.40 32.11 -10.88
N SER A 44 21.20 32.49 -9.89
CA SER A 44 21.43 31.76 -8.64
C SER A 44 20.16 31.62 -7.79
N PRO A 45 20.10 30.58 -6.94
CA PRO A 45 19.83 30.84 -5.52
C PRO A 45 20.76 30.06 -4.57
N PRO A 46 21.04 30.62 -3.37
CA PRO A 46 22.00 30.04 -2.44
C PRO A 46 21.41 28.84 -1.69
N ARG A 47 22.17 27.74 -1.63
CA ARG A 47 21.93 26.70 -0.63
C ARG A 47 22.47 27.20 0.70
N ALA A 48 21.57 27.58 1.59
CA ALA A 48 21.90 27.90 2.97
C ALA A 48 22.36 26.63 3.72
N LEU A 49 23.54 26.81 4.30
CA LEU A 49 24.20 26.00 5.32
C LEU A 49 23.25 25.81 6.52
N CYS A 50 22.95 24.58 6.90
CA CYS A 50 22.41 24.30 8.24
C CYS A 50 23.48 23.59 9.05
N GLU A 51 24.36 24.38 9.65
CA GLU A 51 25.13 23.97 10.83
C GLU A 51 24.19 23.84 12.05
N PRO A 52 24.40 22.84 12.93
CA PRO A 52 23.84 22.88 14.27
C PRO A 52 24.78 23.67 15.20
N GLN A 53 24.32 24.85 15.66
CA GLN A 53 24.95 25.60 16.76
C GLN A 53 24.61 24.96 18.13
N PRO A 54 25.58 24.75 19.02
CA PRO A 54 25.34 24.30 20.40
C PRO A 54 25.11 25.50 21.34
N GLY A 55 23.85 25.79 21.64
CA GLY A 55 23.45 26.79 22.63
C GLY A 55 23.22 26.19 24.01
N ALA A 56 24.02 26.63 24.98
CA ALA A 56 23.94 26.23 26.37
C ALA A 56 22.68 26.78 27.08
N HIS A 57 21.95 25.90 27.78
CA HIS A 57 20.99 26.31 28.81
C HIS A 57 21.23 25.48 30.09
N ARG A 58 21.92 26.10 31.05
CA ARG A 58 21.82 25.71 32.47
C ARG A 58 20.58 26.40 33.05
N ALA A 59 19.67 25.63 33.64
CA ALA A 59 19.01 25.97 34.90
C ALA A 59 18.18 24.77 35.37
N ARG A 60 18.47 24.34 36.60
CA ARG A 60 17.81 23.23 37.31
C ARG A 60 16.42 23.67 37.82
N PRO A 61 15.43 22.77 37.83
CA PRO A 61 14.39 22.79 38.84
C PRO A 61 14.78 21.85 40.01
N LYS A 62 14.87 22.43 41.22
CA LYS A 62 14.83 21.69 42.49
C LYS A 62 13.38 21.24 42.75
N LYS A 63 13.21 20.39 43.78
CA LYS A 63 11.97 20.05 44.55
C LYS A 63 11.43 18.65 44.18
N ILE A 64 11.21 17.67 45.06
CA ILE A 64 11.25 17.52 46.53
C ILE A 64 11.49 16.02 46.79
N VAL A 65 12.37 15.68 47.73
CA VAL A 65 12.47 14.34 48.33
C VAL A 65 11.43 14.28 49.44
N PHE A 66 10.52 13.31 49.38
CA PHE A 66 9.78 12.85 50.55
C PHE A 66 10.34 11.47 50.90
N GLU A 67 11.35 11.46 51.76
CA GLU A 67 11.49 10.38 52.74
C GLU A 67 10.65 10.79 53.93
N ASP A 68 9.51 10.14 54.10
CA ASP A 68 8.90 10.00 55.40
C ASP A 68 8.89 8.50 55.69
N GLU A 69 9.77 8.14 56.61
CA GLU A 69 10.02 6.77 57.04
C GLU A 69 8.80 6.23 57.79
N LEU A 70 8.26 5.09 57.33
CA LEU A 70 7.53 4.18 58.21
C LEU A 70 7.97 2.73 57.92
N PRO A 71 8.88 2.16 58.73
CA PRO A 71 9.21 0.74 58.64
C PRO A 71 8.10 -0.08 59.31
N SER A 72 7.13 -0.55 58.52
CA SER A 72 6.12 -1.51 58.99
C SER A 72 6.59 -2.95 58.80
N ARG A 73 7.28 -3.43 59.84
CA ARG A 73 7.33 -4.79 60.38
C ARG A 73 6.66 -5.89 59.53
N ALA A 74 7.49 -6.78 58.99
CA ALA A 74 7.08 -8.08 58.51
C ALA A 74 6.42 -8.89 59.66
N LEU A 75 5.21 -9.39 59.42
CA LEU A 75 4.62 -10.49 60.18
C LEU A 75 4.11 -11.55 59.21
N LEU A 76 4.87 -12.65 59.15
CA LEU A 76 4.43 -13.94 58.64
C LEU A 76 3.27 -14.45 59.51
N GLY A 77 2.15 -14.80 58.87
CA GLY A 77 0.95 -15.29 59.55
C GLY A 77 -0.01 -16.02 58.62
N THR A 78 0.34 -17.25 58.28
CA THR A 78 -0.52 -18.43 58.05
C THR A 78 -1.93 -18.32 57.42
N LYS A 79 -2.06 -18.97 56.24
CA LYS A 79 -3.11 -19.93 55.78
C LYS A 79 -4.58 -19.45 55.64
N LYS A 80 -5.05 -19.35 54.39
CA LYS A 80 -6.16 -20.12 53.75
C LYS A 80 -6.34 -19.67 52.29
N PRO A 81 -6.57 -20.58 51.32
CA PRO A 81 -6.78 -20.20 49.93
C PRO A 81 -8.25 -19.84 49.73
N ILE A 82 -8.53 -18.57 49.47
CA ILE A 82 -9.80 -18.17 48.87
C ILE A 82 -9.61 -18.35 47.37
N GLU A 83 -10.41 -19.26 46.84
CA GLU A 83 -10.61 -19.59 45.44
C GLU A 83 -10.72 -18.31 44.59
N ALA A 84 -9.58 -17.88 44.05
CA ALA A 84 -9.52 -16.84 43.04
C ALA A 84 -9.93 -17.49 41.72
N ILE A 85 -11.22 -17.40 41.40
CA ILE A 85 -11.71 -17.57 40.04
C ILE A 85 -10.80 -16.72 39.14
N PRO A 86 -10.06 -17.31 38.17
CA PRO A 86 -9.37 -16.51 37.17
C PRO A 86 -10.47 -15.94 36.28
N GLY A 87 -10.95 -14.75 36.64
CA GLY A 87 -11.75 -13.91 35.76
C GLY A 87 -10.89 -13.64 34.54
N GLY A 88 -11.09 -14.47 33.50
CA GLY A 88 -10.43 -14.29 32.21
C GLY A 88 -10.66 -12.88 31.70
N PRO A 89 -9.77 -12.34 30.84
CA PRO A 89 -9.94 -11.03 30.26
C PRO A 89 -11.32 -10.96 29.60
N ARG A 90 -12.26 -10.23 30.20
CA ARG A 90 -13.53 -9.91 29.53
C ARG A 90 -13.15 -9.19 28.25
N PRO A 91 -13.57 -9.67 27.06
CA PRO A 91 -13.31 -8.95 25.83
C PRO A 91 -13.88 -7.55 26.00
N ARG A 92 -13.02 -6.53 25.92
CA ARG A 92 -13.47 -5.15 25.88
C ARG A 92 -14.48 -5.06 24.72
N PRO A 93 -15.68 -4.47 24.92
CA PRO A 93 -16.60 -4.25 23.82
C PRO A 93 -15.82 -3.56 22.70
N HIS A 94 -15.77 -4.21 21.53
CA HIS A 94 -15.16 -3.61 20.36
C HIS A 94 -15.91 -2.30 20.11
N PRO A 95 -15.26 -1.13 20.23
CA PRO A 95 -15.94 0.13 19.99
C PRO A 95 -16.54 0.06 18.58
N VAL A 96 -17.82 0.44 18.47
CA VAL A 96 -18.47 0.60 17.17
C VAL A 96 -17.56 1.50 16.31
N PRO A 97 -17.21 1.10 15.07
CA PRO A 97 -16.36 1.91 14.22
C PRO A 97 -16.96 3.31 14.01
N ASP A 98 -16.13 4.35 14.04
CA ASP A 98 -16.57 5.73 13.97
C ASP A 98 -17.33 6.06 12.68
N TYR A 99 -17.01 5.36 11.57
CA TYR A 99 -17.72 5.54 10.31
C TYR A 99 -19.19 5.09 10.37
N GLU A 100 -19.58 4.18 11.27
CA GLU A 100 -20.99 3.78 11.40
C GLU A 100 -21.81 4.90 12.03
N LEU A 101 -21.19 5.64 12.96
CA LEU A 101 -21.79 6.82 13.60
C LEU A 101 -21.78 8.04 12.66
N LYS A 102 -20.70 8.23 11.89
CA LYS A 102 -20.55 9.35 10.95
C LYS A 102 -21.44 9.24 9.71
N TYR A 103 -21.77 8.01 9.31
CA TYR A 103 -22.55 7.74 8.09
C TYR A 103 -23.79 6.91 8.44
N PRO A 104 -24.79 7.50 9.13
CA PRO A 104 -26.05 6.82 9.42
C PRO A 104 -26.84 6.50 8.14
N GLN A 105 -28.04 5.92 8.30
CA GLN A 105 -28.91 5.62 7.16
C GLN A 105 -29.22 6.90 6.38
N VAL A 106 -29.04 6.85 5.05
CA VAL A 106 -29.31 7.95 4.14
C VAL A 106 -30.82 8.24 4.09
N ARG A 107 -31.19 9.52 4.19
CA ARG A 107 -32.59 9.97 4.19
C ARG A 107 -32.96 10.91 3.04
N SER A 108 -31.98 11.34 2.24
CA SER A 108 -32.20 12.29 1.13
C SER A 108 -31.20 12.09 0.00
N GLU A 109 -31.59 12.47 -1.23
CA GLU A 109 -30.71 12.39 -2.41
C GLU A 109 -29.44 13.24 -2.25
N ARG A 110 -29.56 14.41 -1.61
CA ARG A 110 -28.40 15.27 -1.31
C ARG A 110 -27.41 14.55 -0.39
N GLU A 111 -27.89 13.81 0.59
CA GLU A 111 -27.03 13.02 1.49
C GLU A 111 -26.41 11.83 0.78
N ARG A 112 -27.19 11.12 -0.04
CA ARG A 112 -26.71 10.05 -0.91
C ARG A 112 -25.54 10.51 -1.77
N SER A 113 -25.68 11.65 -2.44
CA SER A 113 -24.64 12.24 -3.29
C SER A 113 -23.36 12.57 -2.50
N ARG A 114 -23.48 13.04 -1.25
CA ARG A 114 -22.31 13.24 -0.37
C ARG A 114 -21.62 11.93 -0.04
N TYR A 115 -22.37 10.86 0.24
CA TYR A 115 -21.80 9.55 0.56
C TYR A 115 -21.08 8.96 -0.66
N VAL A 116 -21.64 9.13 -1.86
CA VAL A 116 -21.00 8.73 -3.11
C VAL A 116 -19.68 9.47 -3.34
N ALA A 117 -19.65 10.79 -3.14
CA ALA A 117 -18.43 11.58 -3.30
C ALA A 117 -17.33 11.12 -2.33
N VAL A 118 -17.67 10.90 -1.05
CA VAL A 118 -16.74 10.34 -0.06
C VAL A 118 -16.28 8.94 -0.45
N PHE A 119 -17.20 8.10 -0.94
CA PHE A 119 -16.85 6.75 -1.37
C PHE A 119 -15.82 6.78 -2.50
N GLN A 120 -16.02 7.61 -3.52
CA GLN A 120 -15.12 7.73 -4.66
C GLN A 120 -13.72 8.19 -4.25
N ASP A 121 -13.64 9.28 -3.50
CA ASP A 121 -12.37 9.83 -2.97
C ASP A 121 -11.61 8.82 -2.11
N GLN A 122 -12.30 8.14 -1.20
CA GLN A 122 -11.66 7.21 -0.29
C GLN A 122 -11.35 5.86 -0.95
N TYR A 123 -12.05 5.52 -2.04
CA TYR A 123 -11.76 4.33 -2.84
C TYR A 123 -10.43 4.49 -3.60
N THR A 124 -10.14 5.67 -4.14
CA THR A 124 -8.84 5.93 -4.76
C THR A 124 -7.70 5.81 -3.75
N GLU A 125 -7.86 6.36 -2.55
CA GLU A 125 -6.88 6.21 -1.44
C GLU A 125 -6.65 4.71 -1.11
N LEU A 126 -7.73 3.92 -1.04
CA LEU A 126 -7.62 2.48 -0.77
C LEU A 126 -6.82 1.76 -1.86
N LEU A 127 -7.05 2.06 -3.14
CA LEU A 127 -6.35 1.41 -4.24
C LEU A 127 -4.85 1.68 -4.20
N GLU A 128 -4.46 2.94 -3.96
CA GLU A 128 -3.06 3.34 -3.82
C GLU A 128 -2.38 2.60 -2.66
N LEU A 129 -3.01 2.62 -1.48
CA LEU A 129 -2.47 1.93 -0.30
C LEU A 129 -2.38 0.42 -0.51
N GLN A 130 -3.37 -0.20 -1.15
CA GLN A 130 -3.32 -1.63 -1.47
C GLN A 130 -2.17 -1.96 -2.42
N GLN A 131 -1.91 -1.11 -3.40
CA GLN A 131 -0.78 -1.27 -4.31
C GLN A 131 0.55 -1.15 -3.54
N GLU A 132 0.72 -0.14 -2.71
CA GLU A 132 1.93 0.07 -1.92
C GLU A 132 2.20 -1.09 -0.95
N VAL A 133 1.18 -1.47 -0.16
CA VAL A 133 1.27 -2.59 0.78
C VAL A 133 1.53 -3.90 0.04
N GLY A 134 0.88 -4.10 -1.11
CA GLY A 134 1.08 -5.25 -1.99
C GLY A 134 2.52 -5.36 -2.47
N CYS A 135 3.07 -4.26 -3.00
CA CYS A 135 4.46 -4.15 -3.44
C CYS A 135 5.44 -4.44 -2.30
N ALA A 136 5.25 -3.81 -1.13
CA ALA A 136 6.12 -4.02 0.03
C ALA A 136 6.08 -5.48 0.50
N ARG A 137 4.88 -6.08 0.59
CA ARG A 137 4.70 -7.49 0.96
C ARG A 137 5.30 -8.45 -0.06
N ALA A 138 5.25 -8.13 -1.35
CA ALA A 138 5.89 -8.93 -2.40
C ALA A 138 7.42 -8.93 -2.24
N LYS A 139 8.03 -7.75 -2.02
CA LYS A 139 9.47 -7.61 -1.76
C LYS A 139 9.90 -8.37 -0.50
N LEU A 140 9.13 -8.25 0.58
CA LEU A 140 9.41 -8.98 1.82
C LEU A 140 9.36 -10.50 1.61
N ARG A 141 8.35 -11.01 0.89
CA ARG A 141 8.26 -12.44 0.55
C ARG A 141 9.43 -12.90 -0.31
N GLN A 142 9.85 -12.11 -1.30
CA GLN A 142 11.01 -12.45 -2.12
C GLN A 142 12.29 -12.55 -1.27
N LEU A 143 12.52 -11.60 -0.37
CA LEU A 143 13.66 -11.62 0.55
C LEU A 143 13.60 -12.80 1.50
N GLU A 144 12.42 -13.13 2.02
CA GLU A 144 12.21 -14.30 2.89
C GLU A 144 12.57 -15.60 2.17
N THR A 145 12.11 -15.78 0.93
CA THR A 145 12.46 -16.94 0.10
C THR A 145 13.97 -17.04 -0.12
N LEU A 146 14.63 -15.92 -0.43
CA LEU A 146 16.08 -15.89 -0.61
C LEU A 146 16.83 -16.22 0.68
N LEU A 147 16.39 -15.69 1.83
CA LEU A 147 17.02 -15.96 3.11
C LEU A 147 16.87 -17.42 3.54
N ASN A 148 15.72 -18.02 3.24
CA ASN A 148 15.44 -19.42 3.54
C ASN A 148 16.18 -20.40 2.61
N SER A 149 16.59 -19.96 1.41
CA SER A 149 17.35 -20.79 0.48
C SER A 149 18.88 -20.72 0.67
N LEU A 150 19.37 -19.87 1.57
CA LEU A 150 20.81 -19.75 1.83
C LEU A 150 21.37 -21.04 2.46
N PRO A 151 22.57 -21.48 2.06
CA PRO A 151 23.23 -22.62 2.66
C PRO A 151 23.59 -22.33 4.12
N ARG A 152 23.79 -23.39 4.91
CA ARG A 152 24.25 -23.27 6.29
C ARG A 152 25.59 -22.49 6.33
N PRO A 153 25.72 -21.48 7.23
CA PRO A 153 26.97 -20.73 7.37
C PRO A 153 28.15 -21.65 7.66
N ARG A 154 29.28 -21.40 7.01
CA ARG A 154 30.52 -22.19 7.15
C ARG A 154 31.50 -21.55 8.13
N SER A 155 31.29 -20.30 8.50
CA SER A 155 32.12 -19.56 9.46
C SER A 155 31.28 -18.73 10.44
N GLN A 156 31.89 -18.38 11.58
CA GLN A 156 31.25 -17.48 12.56
C GLN A 156 30.93 -16.11 11.96
N LYS A 157 31.79 -15.58 11.08
CA LYS A 157 31.57 -14.29 10.40
C LYS A 157 30.35 -14.35 9.48
N GLU A 158 30.19 -15.42 8.70
CA GLU A 158 29.00 -15.64 7.87
C GLU A 158 27.73 -15.77 8.71
N ALA A 159 27.80 -16.50 9.83
CA ALA A 159 26.67 -16.64 10.74
C ALA A 159 26.22 -15.30 11.33
N GLN A 160 27.18 -14.44 11.72
CA GLN A 160 26.88 -13.09 12.22
C GLN A 160 26.27 -12.20 11.13
N LEU A 161 26.77 -12.28 9.89
CA LEU A 161 26.20 -11.55 8.77
C LEU A 161 24.75 -11.99 8.49
N ALA A 162 24.50 -13.30 8.41
CA ALA A 162 23.17 -13.85 8.22
C ALA A 162 22.20 -13.40 9.33
N ALA A 163 22.65 -13.47 10.60
CA ALA A 163 21.86 -13.01 11.74
C ALA A 163 21.53 -11.51 11.66
N ARG A 164 22.48 -10.68 11.19
CA ARG A 164 22.24 -9.24 10.97
C ARG A 164 21.20 -9.01 9.89
N VAL A 165 21.28 -9.71 8.76
CA VAL A 165 20.30 -9.57 7.67
C VAL A 165 18.90 -10.01 8.13
N TRP A 166 18.79 -11.12 8.86
CA TRP A 166 17.52 -11.55 9.46
C TRP A 166 16.93 -10.53 10.43
N ARG A 167 17.77 -9.86 11.23
CA ARG A 167 17.33 -8.80 12.14
C ARG A 167 16.75 -7.60 11.39
N GLU A 168 17.45 -7.13 10.37
CA GLU A 168 16.97 -6.01 9.54
C GLU A 168 15.69 -6.38 8.78
N PHE A 169 15.60 -7.62 8.28
CA PHE A 169 14.38 -8.14 7.66
C PHE A 169 13.19 -8.12 8.63
N LYS A 170 13.37 -8.64 9.86
CA LYS A 170 12.34 -8.60 10.90
C LYS A 170 11.93 -7.16 11.24
N LYS A 171 12.90 -6.24 11.35
CA LYS A 171 12.63 -4.81 11.58
C LYS A 171 11.75 -4.20 10.48
N LYS A 172 11.96 -4.59 9.22
CA LYS A 172 11.11 -4.15 8.10
C LYS A 172 9.71 -4.75 8.13
N GLN A 173 9.55 -5.98 8.63
CA GLN A 173 8.23 -6.59 8.80
C GLN A 173 7.42 -5.93 9.92
N THR A 174 8.09 -5.48 10.99
CA THR A 174 7.47 -4.81 12.15
C THR A 174 7.56 -3.29 12.05
N ASP A 175 7.79 -2.75 10.86
CA ASP A 175 7.92 -1.32 10.67
C ASP A 175 6.56 -0.64 10.94
N PRO A 176 6.48 0.35 11.87
CA PRO A 176 5.22 0.99 12.21
C PRO A 176 4.52 1.60 11.01
N SER A 177 5.27 2.23 10.08
CA SER A 177 4.67 2.85 8.90
C SER A 177 4.01 1.81 7.98
N PHE A 178 4.61 0.63 7.84
CA PHE A 178 4.02 -0.47 7.08
C PHE A 178 2.75 -1.02 7.75
N LEU A 179 2.78 -1.21 9.08
CA LEU A 179 1.63 -1.68 9.85
C LEU A 179 0.49 -0.66 9.84
N ASP A 180 0.79 0.63 9.93
CA ASP A 180 -0.19 1.70 9.86
C ASP A 180 -0.89 1.75 8.49
N LYS A 181 -0.15 1.56 7.40
CA LYS A 181 -0.73 1.44 6.05
C LYS A 181 -1.65 0.22 5.90
N GLN A 182 -1.26 -0.92 6.49
CA GLN A 182 -2.12 -2.10 6.54
C GLN A 182 -3.41 -1.85 7.35
N ALA A 183 -3.28 -1.25 8.53
CA ALA A 183 -4.41 -0.89 9.38
C ALA A 183 -5.34 0.09 8.66
N ARG A 184 -4.78 1.09 7.95
CA ARG A 184 -5.53 2.03 7.13
C ARG A 184 -6.28 1.36 5.99
N CYS A 185 -5.67 0.41 5.29
CA CYS A 185 -6.36 -0.40 4.28
C CYS A 185 -7.56 -1.15 4.87
N HIS A 186 -7.38 -1.78 6.03
CA HIS A 186 -8.45 -2.50 6.72
C HIS A 186 -9.60 -1.56 7.11
N TYR A 187 -9.27 -0.42 7.68
CA TYR A 187 -10.22 0.62 8.04
C TYR A 187 -11.03 1.11 6.83
N LEU A 188 -10.35 1.49 5.74
CA LEU A 188 -11.01 1.98 4.52
C LEU A 188 -11.93 0.94 3.91
N LYS A 189 -11.55 -0.35 3.91
CA LYS A 189 -12.43 -1.44 3.45
C LYS A 189 -13.73 -1.50 4.26
N GLY A 190 -13.64 -1.39 5.58
CA GLY A 190 -14.82 -1.35 6.46
C GLY A 190 -15.70 -0.13 6.17
N LYS A 191 -15.10 1.07 6.15
CA LYS A 191 -15.80 2.34 5.87
C LYS A 191 -16.49 2.33 4.51
N LEU A 192 -15.79 1.92 3.45
CA LEU A 192 -16.33 1.89 2.08
C LEU A 192 -17.43 0.85 1.92
N ARG A 193 -17.29 -0.34 2.55
CA ARG A 193 -18.36 -1.33 2.59
C ARG A 193 -19.62 -0.75 3.25
N HIS A 194 -19.46 -0.07 4.38
CA HIS A 194 -20.57 0.57 5.10
C HIS A 194 -21.25 1.64 4.23
N LEU A 195 -20.48 2.57 3.66
CA LEU A 195 -20.99 3.60 2.75
C LEU A 195 -21.78 3.01 1.59
N LYS A 196 -21.23 1.97 0.94
CA LYS A 196 -21.90 1.27 -0.17
C LYS A 196 -23.24 0.70 0.25
N ILE A 197 -23.31 0.07 1.42
CA ILE A 197 -24.56 -0.48 1.97
C ILE A 197 -25.58 0.64 2.23
N GLN A 198 -25.17 1.76 2.81
CA GLN A 198 -26.10 2.86 3.11
C GLN A 198 -26.65 3.53 1.84
N ILE A 199 -25.82 3.68 0.82
CA ILE A 199 -26.26 4.18 -0.50
C ILE A 199 -27.23 3.19 -1.14
N GLN A 200 -26.87 1.92 -1.21
CA GLN A 200 -27.69 0.88 -1.83
C GLN A 200 -29.07 0.75 -1.16
N LYS A 201 -29.12 0.77 0.17
CA LYS A 201 -30.39 0.71 0.93
C LYS A 201 -31.33 1.87 0.60
N PHE A 202 -30.81 3.05 0.29
CA PHE A 202 -31.62 4.20 -0.09
C PHE A 202 -32.14 4.05 -1.52
N ASP A 203 -31.31 3.57 -2.45
CA ASP A 203 -31.68 3.34 -3.84
C ASP A 203 -32.83 2.32 -3.94
N GLU A 204 -32.72 1.20 -3.22
CA GLU A 204 -33.76 0.16 -3.16
C GLU A 204 -35.10 0.68 -2.62
N GLN A 205 -35.08 1.62 -1.66
CA GLN A 205 -36.29 2.24 -1.12
C GLN A 205 -36.95 3.23 -2.08
N GLY A 206 -36.15 3.91 -2.90
CA GLY A 206 -36.64 4.81 -3.96
C GLY A 206 -37.37 4.02 -5.05
N ASP A 207 -36.78 2.91 -5.48
CA ASP A 207 -37.35 2.03 -6.51
C ASP A 207 -38.66 1.39 -6.05
N GLN A 208 -38.74 0.93 -4.80
CA GLN A 208 -39.96 0.37 -4.22
C GLN A 208 -41.10 1.38 -4.13
N LYS A 209 -40.83 2.63 -3.75
CA LYS A 209 -41.85 3.68 -3.71
C LYS A 209 -42.32 4.06 -5.10
N SER A 210 -41.41 4.15 -6.07
CA SER A 210 -41.75 4.43 -7.48
C SER A 210 -42.66 3.35 -8.07
N SER A 211 -42.37 2.07 -7.78
CA SER A 211 -43.13 0.93 -8.31
C SER A 211 -44.58 0.80 -7.82
N VAL A 212 -44.96 1.44 -6.71
CA VAL A 212 -46.32 1.37 -6.15
C VAL A 212 -47.28 2.38 -6.80
N TYR A 213 -46.74 3.34 -7.57
CA TYR A 213 -47.53 4.39 -8.22
C TYR A 213 -47.72 4.19 -9.74
N PHE A 214 -47.53 2.97 -10.25
CA PHE A 214 -47.78 2.60 -11.66
C PHE A 214 -48.83 1.49 -11.79
#